data_AF-A0A523XQ78-F1
#
_entry.id   AF-A0A523XQ78-F1
#
_cell.length_a   1.000
_cell.length_b   1.000
_cell.length_c   1.000
_cell.angle_alpha   90.00
_cell.angle_beta   90.00
_cell.angle_gamma   90.00
#
_symmetry.space_group_name_H-M   'P 1'
#
loop_
_entity.id
_entity.type
_entity.pdbx_description
1 polymer ?
#
loop_
_entity_poly.entity_id
_entity_poly.type
_entity_poly.pdbx_seq_one_letter_code
_entity_poly.pdbx_strand_id
1 'polypeptide(L)' 'MPIQFGTDGWRAVISDTFTFQNLRQVTQAIADAVASDEWL' A
#
# COMPACT_ATOMS: atom_id res chain seq x y z
N MET A 1 3.57 9.41 -4.09
CA MET A 1 4.98 9.82 -3.87
C MET A 1 5.57 9.03 -2.70
N PRO A 2 6.55 8.15 -2.96
CA PRO A 2 6.43 6.99 -3.81
C PRO A 2 6.12 5.76 -2.91
N ILE A 3 4.87 5.32 -2.90
CA ILE A 3 4.56 3.98 -2.39
C ILE A 3 5.29 3.01 -3.33
N GLN A 4 6.30 2.33 -2.82
CA GLN A 4 7.13 1.39 -3.57
C GLN A 4 7.16 0.06 -2.82
N PHE A 5 6.71 -1.00 -3.48
CA PHE A 5 6.76 -2.35 -2.92
C PHE A 5 8.14 -2.95 -3.17
N GLY A 6 8.76 -3.46 -2.11
CA GLY A 6 9.93 -4.35 -2.19
C GLY A 6 9.52 -5.80 -1.97
N THR A 7 10.51 -6.67 -1.73
CA THR A 7 10.30 -8.11 -1.53
C THR A 7 9.31 -8.42 -0.40
N ASP A 8 9.36 -7.64 0.69
CA ASP A 8 8.50 -7.82 1.87
C ASP A 8 7.39 -6.77 1.94
N GLY A 9 6.94 -6.26 0.79
CA GLY A 9 5.89 -5.26 0.69
C GLY A 9 6.39 -3.81 0.78
N TRP A 10 5.49 -2.89 1.11
CA TRP A 10 5.80 -1.47 1.25
C TRP A 10 6.38 -1.16 2.63
N ARG A 11 7.60 -0.60 2.67
CA ARG A 11 8.28 -0.10 3.88
C ARG A 11 8.59 1.38 3.71
N ALA A 12 8.42 2.16 4.76
CA ALA A 12 8.56 3.61 4.72
C ALA A 12 8.93 4.19 6.10
N VAL A 13 9.48 5.41 6.10
CA VAL A 13 9.86 6.14 7.33
C VAL A 13 8.61 6.78 7.94
N ILE A 14 8.38 6.56 9.25
CA ILE A 14 7.24 7.12 9.99
C ILE A 14 7.25 8.65 9.92
N SER A 15 6.07 9.23 9.70
CA SER A 15 5.83 10.68 9.56
C SER A 15 6.43 11.35 8.33
N ASP A 16 7.27 10.67 7.55
CA ASP A 16 7.73 11.12 6.24
C ASP A 16 6.85 10.53 5.13
N THR A 17 7.04 9.23 4.83
CA THR A 17 6.30 8.53 3.79
C THR A 17 5.33 7.49 4.35
N PHE A 18 5.56 6.99 5.56
CA PHE A 18 4.57 6.22 6.31
C PHE A 18 3.65 7.21 7.05
N THR A 19 2.65 7.71 6.33
CA THR A 19 1.65 8.66 6.80
C THR A 19 0.26 8.05 6.71
N PHE A 20 -0.72 8.57 7.47
CA PHE A 20 -2.11 8.10 7.36
C PHE A 20 -2.68 8.22 5.94
N GLN A 21 -2.25 9.24 5.19
CA GLN A 21 -2.66 9.42 3.80
C GLN A 21 -2.15 8.28 2.92
N ASN A 22 -0.85 7.97 2.97
CA ASN A 22 -0.28 6.90 2.15
C ASN A 22 -0.76 5.52 2.63
N LEU A 23 -0.94 5.32 3.94
CA LEU A 23 -1.53 4.10 4.48
C LEU A 23 -2.94 3.87 3.92
N ARG A 24 -3.79 4.91 3.90
CA ARG A 24 -5.14 4.82 3.31
C ARG A 24 -5.08 4.40 1.84
N GLN A 25 -4.13 4.94 1.06
CA GLN A 25 -3.97 4.57 -0.34
C GLN A 25 -3.58 3.09 -0.51
N VAL A 26 -2.61 2.61 0.27
CA VAL A 26 -2.19 1.20 0.21
C VAL A 26 -3.32 0.27 0.65
N THR A 27 -3.98 0.57 1.76
CA THR A 27 -5.10 -0.25 2.25
C THR A 27 -6.23 -0.32 1.23
N GLN A 28 -6.58 0.80 0.58
CA GLN A 28 -7.60 0.79 -0.47
C GLN A 28 -7.17 -0.06 -1.67
N ALA A 29 -5.93 0.11 -2.15
CA ALA A 29 -5.44 -0.68 -3.29
C ALA A 29 -5.44 -2.19 -3.00
N ILE A 30 -5.07 -2.61 -1.79
CA ILE A 30 -5.14 -4.02 -1.39
C ILE A 30 -6.60 -4.50 -1.30
N ALA A 31 -7.51 -3.68 -0.76
CA ALA A 31 -8.93 -4.03 -0.71
C ALA A 31 -9.53 -4.22 -2.11
N ASP A 32 -9.19 -3.33 -3.05
CA ASP A 32 -9.63 -3.41 -4.44
C ASP A 32 -9.06 -4.66 -5.12
N ALA A 33 -7.78 -4.96 -4.88
CA ALA A 33 -7.14 -6.14 -5.42
C ALA A 33 -7.80 -7.42 -4.88
N VAL A 34 -8.01 -7.54 -3.56
CA VAL A 34 -8.72 -8.67 -2.94
C VAL A 34 -10.16 -8.83 -3.46
N ALA A 35 -10.84 -7.73 -3.81
CA ALA A 35 -12.18 -7.76 -4.38
C ALA A 35 -12.21 -8.10 -5.89
N SER A 36 -11.06 -8.11 -6.56
CA SER A 36 -10.96 -8.43 -7.97
C SER A 36 -10.93 -9.95 -8.21
N ASP A 37 -11.39 -10.37 -9.39
CA ASP A 37 -11.33 -11.77 -9.83
C ASP A 37 -9.88 -12.25 -10.11
N GLU A 38 -8.90 -11.33 -10.16
CA GLU A 38 -7.50 -11.58 -10.52
C GLU A 38 -6.60 -11.91 -9.32
N TRP A 39 -7.13 -11.86 -8.09
CA TRP A 39 -6.35 -12.05 -6.87
C TRP A 39 -6.04 -13.51 -6.53
N LEU A 40 -6.60 -14.46 -7.28
CA LEU A 40 -6.41 -15.91 -7.14
C LEU A 40 -5.62 -16.48 -8.32
#